data_AF-A0A538QNI7-F1
#
_entry.id   AF-A0A538QNI7-F1
#
_cell.length_a   1.000
_cell.length_b   1.000
_cell.length_c   1.000
_cell.angle_alpha   90.00
_cell.angle_beta   90.00
_cell.angle_gamma   90.00
#
_symmetry.space_group_name_H-M   'P 1'
#
loop_
_entity.id
_entity.type
_entity.pdbx_description
1 polymer ?
#
loop_
_entity_poly.entity_id
_entity_poly.type
_entity_poly.pdbx_seq_one_letter_code
_entity_poly.pdbx_strand_id
1 'polypeptide(L)'
;MAVSRTPIPTFLQRVRVLVYQHEVRRAVLYSFAAVAGIALVLPLVGAVVGASRATALAVLGLGGLVAVLLVISAVVLGVVAPRRRWGGDSELARWVGGRRREIASDLLSAVELARAPARPGAPSRDLVNALVEVTSARLDDIDPHSLVEPSELKRARRWAVVAVALNLAILVIAPHVVADGWRSLVSARPAPFDGARLSAAAVVVGRRPRAARHHRGAQGPRAGPRGHRRADRRADGSRRARVDHRQARRRSADRRAHDRSLGALPLRDHLAVGRALDRDRDARDRGRAGPGAGGAADGAGRSARCHHAAAGRARLRDRG
;
A
#
# COMPACT_ATOMS: atom_id res chain seq x y z
N MET A 1 19.56 43.61 -16.79
CA MET A 1 18.42 42.97 -16.12
C MET A 1 18.96 42.01 -15.08
N ALA A 2 18.69 42.21 -13.79
CA ALA A 2 19.13 41.29 -12.74
C ALA A 2 18.22 40.05 -12.74
N VAL A 3 18.78 38.87 -13.00
CA VAL A 3 18.05 37.61 -12.96
C VAL A 3 17.82 37.24 -11.49
N SER A 4 16.55 37.19 -11.07
CA SER A 4 16.16 36.79 -9.71
C SER A 4 16.52 35.32 -9.47
N ARG A 5 17.65 35.05 -8.82
CA ARG A 5 18.12 33.69 -8.53
C ARG A 5 17.21 33.01 -7.51
N THR A 6 16.90 31.74 -7.74
CA THR A 6 16.04 30.99 -6.82
C THR A 6 16.85 30.58 -5.59
N PRO A 7 16.49 31.00 -4.36
CA PRO A 7 17.24 30.56 -3.18
C PRO A 7 17.08 29.03 -3.00
N ILE A 8 18.17 28.35 -2.61
CA ILE A 8 18.22 26.88 -2.46
C ILE A 8 17.04 26.32 -1.64
N PRO A 9 16.64 26.91 -0.49
CA PRO A 9 15.49 26.42 0.27
C PRO A 9 14.19 26.41 -0.52
N THR A 10 13.96 27.42 -1.37
CA THR A 10 12.77 27.51 -2.22
C THR A 10 12.78 26.45 -3.31
N PHE A 11 13.94 26.18 -3.93
CA PHE A 11 14.09 25.07 -4.88
C PHE A 11 13.76 23.73 -4.20
N LEU A 12 14.37 23.45 -3.04
CA LEU A 12 14.13 22.21 -2.29
C LEU A 12 12.68 22.08 -1.82
N GLN A 13 12.03 23.17 -1.42
CA GLN A 13 10.60 23.14 -1.08
C GLN A 13 9.73 22.78 -2.29
N ARG A 14 10.01 23.31 -3.48
CA ARG A 14 9.30 22.95 -4.71
C ARG A 14 9.49 21.48 -5.04
N VAL A 15 10.72 20.97 -5.01
CA VAL A 15 11.02 19.55 -5.23
C VAL A 15 10.29 18.68 -4.21
N ARG A 16 10.27 19.06 -2.92
CA ARG A 16 9.55 18.33 -1.87
C ARG A 16 8.06 18.18 -2.19
N VAL A 17 7.41 19.28 -2.61
CA VAL A 17 5.99 19.26 -2.98
C VAL A 17 5.75 18.35 -4.19
N LEU A 18 6.61 18.43 -5.21
CA LEU A 18 6.50 17.58 -6.41
C LEU A 18 6.66 16.09 -6.08
N VAL A 19 7.65 15.72 -5.26
CA VAL A 19 7.87 14.35 -4.82
C VAL A 19 6.67 13.84 -4.03
N TYR A 20 6.12 14.63 -3.11
CA TYR A 20 4.93 14.25 -2.34
C TYR A 20 3.71 14.06 -3.24
N GLN A 21 3.45 14.99 -4.16
CA GLN A 21 2.35 14.86 -5.11
C GLN A 21 2.48 13.61 -5.97
N HIS A 22 3.71 13.28 -6.41
CA HIS A 22 3.96 12.09 -7.21
C HIS A 22 3.68 10.80 -6.43
N GLU A 23 4.20 10.69 -5.20
CA GLU A 23 4.00 9.49 -4.37
C GLU A 23 2.55 9.32 -3.94
N VAL A 24 1.84 10.40 -3.60
CA VAL A 24 0.41 10.36 -3.32
C VAL A 24 -0.37 9.86 -4.53
N ARG A 25 -0.13 10.42 -5.73
CA ARG A 25 -0.81 9.99 -6.97
C ARG A 25 -0.52 8.52 -7.28
N ARG A 26 0.72 8.07 -7.11
CA ARG A 26 1.13 6.69 -7.31
C ARG A 26 0.41 5.75 -6.34
N ALA A 27 0.44 6.06 -5.04
CA ALA A 27 -0.20 5.27 -4.01
C ALA A 27 -1.72 5.16 -4.25
N VAL A 28 -2.38 6.29 -4.55
CA VAL A 28 -3.82 6.32 -4.85
C VAL A 28 -4.16 5.46 -6.08
N LEU A 29 -3.38 5.56 -7.17
CA LEU A 29 -3.62 4.76 -8.37
C LEU A 29 -3.48 3.25 -8.12
N TYR A 30 -2.46 2.83 -7.37
CA TYR A 30 -2.28 1.41 -7.04
C TYR A 30 -3.36 0.90 -6.08
N SER A 31 -3.72 1.67 -5.05
CA SER A 31 -4.78 1.28 -4.14
C SER A 31 -6.14 1.23 -4.83
N PHE A 32 -6.41 2.17 -5.74
CA PHE A 32 -7.60 2.12 -6.59
C PHE A 32 -7.63 0.88 -7.49
N ALA A 33 -6.52 0.55 -8.15
CA ALA A 33 -6.41 -0.66 -8.96
C ALA A 33 -6.62 -1.94 -8.13
N ALA A 34 -6.06 -1.99 -6.92
CA ALA A 34 -6.21 -3.12 -6.01
C ALA A 34 -7.65 -3.28 -5.49
N VAL A 35 -8.29 -2.17 -5.10
CA VAL A 35 -9.71 -2.17 -4.68
C VAL A 35 -10.62 -2.58 -5.85
N ALA A 36 -10.37 -2.09 -7.06
CA ALA A 36 -11.08 -2.53 -8.25
C ALA A 36 -10.88 -4.02 -8.54
N GLY A 37 -9.68 -4.56 -8.30
CA GLY A 37 -9.42 -6.00 -8.36
C GLY A 37 -10.22 -6.80 -7.33
N ILE A 38 -10.30 -6.32 -6.09
CA ILE A 38 -11.12 -6.96 -5.04
C ILE A 38 -12.60 -6.92 -5.40
N ALA A 39 -13.09 -5.78 -5.91
CA ALA A 39 -14.47 -5.62 -6.36
C ALA A 39 -14.83 -6.57 -7.52
N LEU A 40 -13.85 -6.94 -8.34
CA LEU A 40 -14.00 -7.95 -9.40
C LEU A 40 -14.09 -9.37 -8.83
N VAL A 41 -13.19 -9.70 -7.89
CA VAL A 41 -13.05 -11.08 -7.36
C VAL A 41 -14.18 -11.44 -6.40
N LEU A 42 -14.65 -10.51 -5.57
CA LEU A 42 -15.69 -10.77 -4.56
C LEU A 42 -16.98 -11.39 -5.14
N PRO A 43 -17.63 -10.82 -6.16
CA PRO A 43 -18.86 -11.40 -6.71
C PRO A 43 -18.62 -12.77 -7.34
N LEU A 44 -17.46 -13.00 -7.96
CA LEU A 44 -17.11 -14.31 -8.53
C LEU A 44 -16.97 -15.38 -7.42
N VAL A 45 -16.32 -15.04 -6.30
CA VAL A 45 -16.25 -15.92 -5.13
C VAL A 45 -17.64 -16.18 -4.56
N GLY A 46 -18.48 -15.15 -4.46
CA GLY A 46 -19.87 -15.27 -3.99
C GLY A 46 -20.74 -16.17 -4.86
N ALA A 47 -20.48 -16.22 -6.17
CA ALA A 47 -21.17 -17.09 -7.11
C ALA A 47 -20.75 -18.58 -6.95
N VAL A 48 -19.48 -18.86 -6.62
CA VAL A 48 -18.94 -20.23 -6.53
C VAL A 48 -19.14 -20.86 -5.16
N VAL A 49 -18.91 -20.12 -4.07
CA VAL A 49 -18.84 -20.67 -2.70
C VAL A 49 -20.22 -21.08 -2.15
N GLY A 50 -21.31 -20.61 -2.77
CA GLY A 50 -22.68 -20.92 -2.34
C GLY A 50 -23.12 -20.14 -1.09
N ALA A 51 -24.44 -20.05 -0.91
CA ALA A 51 -25.07 -19.05 -0.02
C ALA A 51 -25.18 -19.49 1.45
N SER A 52 -24.12 -19.99 2.09
CA SER A 52 -24.14 -20.09 3.55
C SER A 52 -23.82 -18.71 4.15
N ARG A 53 -24.70 -18.20 5.03
CA ARG A 53 -24.54 -16.87 5.62
C ARG A 53 -23.21 -16.70 6.35
N ALA A 54 -22.73 -17.75 7.01
CA ALA A 54 -21.42 -17.76 7.66
C ALA A 54 -20.27 -17.51 6.68
N THR A 55 -20.25 -18.18 5.52
CA THR A 55 -19.19 -17.99 4.52
C THR A 55 -19.30 -16.64 3.82
N ALA A 56 -20.52 -16.19 3.51
CA ALA A 56 -20.76 -14.87 2.94
C ALA A 56 -20.24 -13.74 3.85
N LEU A 57 -20.55 -13.80 5.16
CA LEU A 57 -20.05 -12.84 6.15
C LEU A 57 -18.53 -12.93 6.33
N ALA A 58 -17.96 -14.13 6.27
CA ALA A 58 -16.51 -14.31 6.35
C ALA A 58 -15.80 -13.71 5.13
N VAL A 59 -16.31 -13.94 3.91
CA VAL A 59 -15.77 -13.38 2.66
C VAL A 59 -15.92 -11.86 2.62
N LEU A 60 -17.09 -11.32 2.99
CA LEU A 60 -17.30 -9.88 3.08
C LEU A 60 -16.41 -9.24 4.15
N GLY A 61 -16.30 -9.87 5.32
CA GLY A 61 -15.44 -9.41 6.41
C GLY A 61 -13.97 -9.39 6.01
N LEU A 62 -13.49 -10.46 5.35
CA LEU A 62 -12.12 -10.54 4.86
C LEU A 62 -11.86 -9.54 3.73
N GLY A 63 -12.75 -9.46 2.74
CA GLY A 63 -12.65 -8.50 1.64
C GLY A 63 -12.65 -7.06 2.13
N GLY A 64 -13.55 -6.73 3.06
CA GLY A 64 -13.61 -5.42 3.72
C GLY A 64 -12.34 -5.12 4.53
N LEU A 65 -11.83 -6.09 5.30
CA LEU A 65 -10.58 -5.94 6.04
C LEU A 65 -9.39 -5.68 5.10
N VAL A 66 -9.25 -6.45 4.03
CA VAL A 66 -8.18 -6.25 3.04
C VAL A 66 -8.32 -4.88 2.38
N ALA A 67 -9.53 -4.45 2.03
CA ALA A 67 -9.76 -3.12 1.47
C ALA A 67 -9.35 -2.00 2.45
N VAL A 68 -9.72 -2.11 3.73
CA VAL A 68 -9.30 -1.15 4.76
C VAL A 68 -7.78 -1.13 4.93
N LEU A 69 -7.13 -2.30 4.98
CA LEU A 69 -5.67 -2.39 5.05
C LEU A 69 -4.99 -1.75 3.84
N LEU A 70 -5.52 -1.95 2.63
CA LEU A 70 -5.02 -1.30 1.42
C LEU A 70 -5.13 0.23 1.49
N VAL A 71 -6.22 0.76 2.04
CA VAL A 71 -6.39 2.21 2.24
C VAL A 71 -5.38 2.73 3.26
N ILE A 72 -5.22 2.03 4.40
CA ILE A 72 -4.22 2.39 5.42
C ILE A 72 -2.81 2.37 4.80
N SER A 73 -2.46 1.32 4.07
CA SER A 73 -1.18 1.23 3.36
C SER A 73 -1.01 2.35 2.34
N ALA A 74 -2.06 2.76 1.63
CA ALA A 74 -2.03 3.90 0.72
C ALA A 74 -1.66 5.20 1.44
N VAL A 75 -2.29 5.45 2.60
CA VAL A 75 -2.03 6.65 3.41
C VAL A 75 -0.63 6.62 4.00
N VAL A 76 -0.22 5.47 4.56
CA VAL A 76 1.11 5.30 5.14
C VAL A 76 2.19 5.47 4.07
N LEU A 77 2.07 4.79 2.92
CA LEU A 77 3.07 4.85 1.85
C LEU A 77 3.01 6.13 1.02
N GLY A 78 1.83 6.74 0.85
CA GLY A 78 1.64 7.95 0.05
C GLY A 78 1.86 9.25 0.81
N VAL A 79 1.64 9.27 2.13
CA VAL A 79 1.71 10.52 2.93
C VAL A 79 2.76 10.41 4.04
N VAL A 80 2.67 9.37 4.89
CA VAL A 80 3.48 9.30 6.12
C VAL A 80 4.95 8.97 5.80
N ALA A 81 5.19 7.95 4.99
CA ALA A 81 6.53 7.52 4.62
C ALA A 81 7.30 8.58 3.82
N PRO A 82 6.70 9.25 2.81
CA PRO A 82 7.33 10.38 2.12
C PRO A 82 7.72 11.51 3.06
N ARG A 83 6.81 11.89 3.96
CA ARG A 83 7.03 12.97 4.92
C ARG A 83 8.18 12.65 5.89
N ARG A 84 8.29 11.39 6.30
CA ARG A 84 9.37 10.93 7.18
C ARG A 84 10.70 10.80 6.45
N ARG A 85 10.68 10.33 5.20
CA ARG A 85 11.90 10.05 4.41
C ARG A 85 12.56 11.30 3.86
N TRP A 86 11.78 12.32 3.49
CA TRP A 86 12.26 13.55 2.86
C TRP A 86 11.95 14.82 3.67
N GLY A 87 11.78 14.65 4.99
CA GLY A 87 11.49 15.73 5.91
C GLY A 87 12.65 16.73 6.05
N GLY A 88 13.90 16.28 5.95
CA GLY A 88 15.08 17.14 6.00
C GLY A 88 15.61 17.55 4.63
N ASP A 89 16.19 18.74 4.55
CA ASP A 89 16.76 19.27 3.31
C ASP A 89 18.02 18.48 2.90
N SER A 90 18.76 17.92 3.86
CA SER A 90 19.95 17.09 3.59
C SER A 90 19.59 15.77 2.91
N GLU A 91 18.54 15.08 3.37
CA GLU A 91 18.02 13.87 2.72
C GLU A 91 17.48 14.17 1.32
N LEU A 92 16.81 15.31 1.17
CA LEU A 92 16.29 15.75 -0.13
C LEU A 92 17.43 16.13 -1.09
N ALA A 93 18.47 16.82 -0.61
CA ALA A 93 19.68 17.13 -1.38
C ALA A 93 20.38 15.86 -1.86
N ARG A 94 20.52 14.84 -0.99
CA ARG A 94 21.05 13.52 -1.38
C ARG A 94 20.18 12.83 -2.43
N TRP A 95 18.86 12.92 -2.30
CA TRP A 95 17.91 12.37 -3.27
C TRP A 95 18.01 13.08 -4.64
N VAL A 96 18.17 14.41 -4.65
CA VAL A 96 18.40 15.19 -5.88
C VAL A 96 19.75 14.82 -6.49
N GLY A 97 20.80 14.74 -5.68
CA GLY A 97 22.15 14.35 -6.12
C GLY A 97 22.22 12.95 -6.71
N GLY A 98 21.39 12.02 -6.23
CA GLY A 98 21.25 10.69 -6.84
C GLY A 98 20.71 10.71 -8.28
N ARG A 99 19.98 11.76 -8.67
CA ARG A 99 19.42 11.94 -10.03
C ARG A 99 20.26 12.85 -10.90
N ARG A 100 20.95 13.83 -10.29
CA ARG A 100 21.83 14.78 -10.97
C ARG A 100 23.20 14.73 -10.29
N ARG A 101 24.05 13.80 -10.75
CA ARG A 101 25.40 13.58 -10.18
C ARG A 101 26.28 14.82 -10.24
N GLU A 102 26.11 15.65 -11.27
CA GLU A 102 26.89 16.87 -11.53
C GLU A 102 26.79 17.91 -10.40
N ILE A 103 25.67 17.98 -9.69
CA ILE A 103 25.43 18.95 -8.60
C ILE A 103 25.37 18.31 -7.22
N ALA A 104 25.56 16.99 -7.12
CA ALA A 104 25.28 16.22 -5.91
C ALA A 104 26.15 16.66 -4.73
N SER A 105 27.46 16.81 -4.97
CA SER A 105 28.42 17.23 -3.96
C SER A 105 28.16 18.67 -3.53
N ASP A 106 28.07 19.59 -4.49
CA ASP A 106 27.94 21.02 -4.24
C ASP A 106 26.64 21.35 -3.49
N LEU A 107 25.51 20.74 -3.91
CA LEU A 107 24.22 20.92 -3.24
C LEU A 107 24.23 20.40 -1.80
N LEU A 108 24.80 19.21 -1.58
CA LEU A 108 24.87 18.65 -0.23
C LEU A 108 25.79 19.50 0.67
N SER A 109 26.97 19.87 0.18
CA SER A 109 27.90 20.73 0.90
C SER A 109 27.28 22.10 1.22
N ALA A 110 26.61 22.73 0.26
CA ALA A 110 25.91 24.00 0.49
C ALA A 110 24.82 23.88 1.58
N VAL A 111 24.02 22.81 1.56
CA VAL A 111 22.97 22.58 2.57
C VAL A 111 23.54 22.24 3.95
N GLU A 112 24.57 21.40 4.03
CA GLU A 112 25.20 21.03 5.30
C GLU A 112 25.95 22.22 5.91
N LEU A 113 26.65 23.03 5.11
CA LEU A 113 27.32 24.25 5.56
C LEU A 113 26.33 25.34 5.99
N ALA A 114 25.23 25.54 5.26
CA ALA A 114 24.22 26.54 5.63
C ALA A 114 23.48 26.19 6.93
N ARG A 115 23.39 24.91 7.30
CA ARG A 115 22.76 24.44 8.55
C ARG A 115 23.75 24.30 9.71
N ALA A 116 25.06 24.29 9.44
CA ALA A 116 26.06 24.10 10.48
C ALA A 116 26.05 25.31 11.45
N PRO A 117 26.01 25.08 12.77
CA PRO A 117 26.12 26.17 13.74
C PRO A 117 27.51 26.80 13.65
N ALA A 118 27.60 28.11 13.90
CA ALA A 118 28.88 28.80 13.94
C ALA A 118 29.76 28.23 15.07
N ARG A 119 30.92 27.67 14.70
CA ARG A 119 31.92 27.12 15.63
C ARG A 119 33.28 27.72 15.31
N PRO A 120 34.20 27.86 16.29
CA PRO A 120 35.58 28.25 16.02
C PRO A 120 36.20 27.31 14.96
N GLY A 121 36.77 27.89 13.91
CA GLY A 121 37.29 27.13 12.76
C GLY A 121 36.26 26.75 11.68
N ALA A 122 35.01 27.20 11.79
CA ALA A 122 34.05 27.08 10.69
C ALA A 122 34.48 27.92 9.47
N PRO A 123 34.14 27.51 8.23
CA PRO A 123 34.39 28.29 7.03
C PRO A 123 33.85 29.72 7.14
N SER A 124 34.52 30.68 6.50
CA SER A 124 34.06 32.07 6.49
C SER A 124 32.66 32.16 5.85
N ARG A 125 31.81 33.03 6.40
CA ARG A 125 30.44 33.21 5.91
C ARG A 125 30.40 33.61 4.43
N ASP A 126 31.37 34.40 3.99
CA ASP A 126 31.46 34.85 2.60
C ASP A 126 31.73 33.68 1.64
N LEU A 127 32.55 32.71 2.05
CA LEU A 127 32.81 31.51 1.25
C LEU A 127 31.57 30.62 1.17
N VAL A 128 30.86 30.44 2.30
CA VAL A 128 29.60 29.69 2.31
C VAL A 128 28.56 30.37 1.41
N ASN A 129 28.44 31.70 1.49
CA ASN A 129 27.52 32.47 0.64
C ASN A 129 27.88 32.35 -0.85
N ALA A 130 29.16 32.45 -1.20
CA ALA A 130 29.62 32.28 -2.58
C ALA A 130 29.33 30.87 -3.12
N LEU A 131 29.54 29.82 -2.31
CA LEU A 131 29.20 28.45 -2.70
C LEU A 131 27.68 28.28 -2.91
N VAL A 132 26.87 28.81 -1.99
CA VAL A 132 25.40 28.81 -2.11
C VAL A 132 24.95 29.54 -3.37
N GLU A 133 25.60 30.66 -3.69
CA GLU A 133 25.31 31.48 -4.85
C GLU A 133 25.67 30.81 -6.18
N VAL A 134 26.82 30.16 -6.27
CA VAL A 134 27.21 29.36 -7.46
C VAL A 134 26.30 28.15 -7.62
N THR A 135 25.95 27.49 -6.51
CA THR A 135 25.07 26.32 -6.52
C THR A 135 23.65 26.70 -6.93
N SER A 136 23.11 27.82 -6.43
CA SER A 136 21.78 28.30 -6.82
C SER A 136 21.72 28.66 -8.30
N ALA A 137 22.76 29.29 -8.84
CA ALA A 137 22.85 29.57 -10.27
C ALA A 137 22.80 28.28 -11.12
N ARG A 138 23.47 27.20 -10.70
CA ARG A 138 23.37 25.90 -11.38
C ARG A 138 22.00 25.22 -11.24
N LEU A 139 21.30 25.46 -10.14
CA LEU A 139 19.95 24.92 -9.92
C LEU A 139 18.90 25.59 -10.79
N ASP A 140 19.09 26.86 -11.17
CA ASP A 140 18.14 27.58 -12.03
C ASP A 140 18.02 26.94 -13.43
N ASP A 141 19.06 26.23 -13.91
CA ASP A 141 19.04 25.50 -15.19
C ASP A 141 18.34 24.13 -15.10
N ILE A 142 18.05 23.64 -13.88
CA ILE A 142 17.49 22.30 -13.66
C ILE A 142 15.99 22.41 -13.44
N ASP A 143 15.21 21.95 -14.42
CA ASP A 143 13.77 21.80 -14.27
C ASP A 143 13.45 20.79 -13.14
N PRO A 144 12.76 21.21 -12.05
CA PRO A 144 12.35 20.33 -10.97
C PRO A 144 11.47 19.16 -11.43
N HIS A 145 10.68 19.33 -12.50
CA HIS A 145 9.82 18.27 -13.01
C HIS A 145 10.60 17.13 -13.66
N SER A 146 11.76 17.44 -14.25
CA SER A 146 12.66 16.43 -14.83
C SER A 146 13.25 15.46 -13.79
N LEU A 147 13.25 15.84 -12.50
CA LEU A 147 13.72 14.98 -11.41
C LEU A 147 12.73 13.86 -11.08
N VAL A 148 11.47 13.95 -11.50
CA VAL A 148 10.46 12.95 -11.17
C VAL A 148 10.15 12.12 -12.41
N GLU A 149 10.44 10.81 -12.36
CA GLU A 149 10.27 9.94 -13.52
C GLU A 149 8.78 9.69 -13.82
N PRO A 150 8.24 10.13 -14.97
CA PRO A 150 6.81 10.00 -15.26
C PRO A 150 6.40 8.54 -15.63
N SER A 151 7.37 7.65 -15.83
CA SER A 151 7.15 6.25 -16.26
C SER A 151 6.37 5.44 -15.21
N GLU A 152 6.65 5.66 -13.93
CA GLU A 152 6.01 4.93 -12.82
C GLU A 152 4.52 5.26 -12.72
N LEU A 153 4.14 6.53 -12.90
CA LEU A 153 2.73 6.94 -12.95
C LEU A 153 2.02 6.37 -14.17
N LYS A 154 2.68 6.33 -15.35
CA LYS A 154 2.10 5.68 -16.54
C LYS A 154 1.83 4.20 -16.29
N ARG A 155 2.70 3.50 -15.56
CA ARG A 155 2.48 2.10 -15.16
C ARG A 155 1.31 1.96 -14.20
N ALA A 156 1.27 2.75 -13.12
CA ALA A 156 0.16 2.71 -12.15
C ALA A 156 -1.19 3.02 -12.82
N ARG A 157 -1.22 4.02 -13.70
CA ARG A 157 -2.40 4.38 -14.48
C ARG A 157 -2.86 3.25 -15.40
N ARG A 158 -1.94 2.56 -16.08
CA ARG A 158 -2.29 1.40 -16.92
C ARG A 158 -2.97 0.30 -16.11
N TRP A 159 -2.44 -0.03 -14.93
CA TRP A 159 -3.06 -1.03 -14.04
C TRP A 159 -4.45 -0.60 -13.55
N ALA A 160 -4.62 0.66 -13.17
CA ALA A 160 -5.93 1.19 -12.81
C ALA A 160 -6.94 1.10 -13.96
N VAL A 161 -6.54 1.51 -15.17
CA VAL A 161 -7.39 1.42 -16.37
C VAL A 161 -7.75 -0.03 -16.69
N VAL A 162 -6.79 -0.95 -16.65
CA VAL A 162 -7.04 -2.38 -16.89
C VAL A 162 -8.01 -2.95 -15.85
N ALA A 163 -7.83 -2.64 -14.57
CA ALA A 163 -8.73 -3.12 -13.52
C ALA A 163 -10.16 -2.61 -13.72
N VAL A 164 -10.33 -1.33 -14.07
CA VAL A 164 -11.65 -0.76 -14.37
C VAL A 164 -12.26 -1.39 -15.63
N ALA A 165 -11.47 -1.53 -16.70
CA ALA A 165 -11.93 -2.13 -17.95
C ALA A 165 -12.40 -3.58 -17.74
N LEU A 166 -11.70 -4.36 -16.92
CA LEU A 166 -12.11 -5.73 -16.57
C LEU A 166 -13.42 -5.76 -15.79
N ASN A 167 -13.61 -4.85 -14.82
CA ASN A 167 -14.88 -4.73 -14.10
C ASN A 167 -16.04 -4.40 -15.04
N LEU A 168 -15.83 -3.44 -15.96
CA LEU A 168 -16.84 -3.07 -16.96
C LEU A 168 -17.11 -4.22 -17.93
N ALA A 169 -16.09 -4.92 -18.41
CA ALA A 169 -16.24 -6.06 -19.30
C ALA A 169 -17.06 -7.19 -18.64
N ILE A 170 -16.77 -7.54 -17.39
CA ILE A 170 -17.54 -8.55 -16.65
C ILE A 170 -19.00 -8.09 -16.44
N LEU A 171 -19.22 -6.81 -16.15
CA LEU A 171 -20.56 -6.26 -15.96
C LEU A 171 -21.39 -6.31 -17.25
N VAL A 172 -20.76 -6.09 -18.41
CA VAL A 172 -21.42 -6.13 -19.73
C VAL A 172 -21.66 -7.57 -20.20
N ILE A 173 -20.67 -8.46 -20.04
CA ILE A 173 -20.74 -9.84 -20.54
C ILE A 173 -21.61 -10.72 -19.65
N ALA A 174 -21.52 -10.55 -18.32
CA ALA A 174 -22.17 -11.43 -17.35
C ALA A 174 -22.83 -10.64 -16.20
N PRO A 175 -23.79 -9.73 -16.49
CA PRO A 175 -24.43 -8.89 -15.46
C PRO A 175 -25.14 -9.71 -14.38
N HIS A 176 -25.72 -10.85 -14.76
CA HIS A 176 -26.41 -11.76 -13.83
C HIS A 176 -25.44 -12.42 -12.84
N VAL A 177 -24.25 -12.85 -13.28
CA VAL A 177 -23.22 -13.42 -12.39
C VAL A 177 -22.79 -12.40 -11.34
N VAL A 178 -22.57 -11.15 -11.75
CA VAL A 178 -22.21 -10.07 -10.83
C VAL A 178 -23.35 -9.78 -9.85
N ALA A 179 -24.58 -9.63 -10.36
CA ALA A 179 -25.76 -9.34 -9.53
C ALA A 179 -26.06 -10.47 -8.53
N ASP A 180 -26.01 -11.72 -8.97
CA ASP A 180 -26.26 -12.89 -8.14
C ASP A 180 -25.13 -13.14 -7.15
N GLY A 181 -23.88 -12.90 -7.54
CA GLY A 181 -22.72 -12.94 -6.64
C GLY A 181 -22.86 -11.92 -5.50
N TRP A 182 -23.19 -10.67 -5.82
CA TRP A 182 -23.44 -9.65 -4.80
C TRP A 182 -24.68 -9.95 -3.96
N ARG A 183 -25.78 -10.40 -4.58
CA ARG A 183 -26.99 -10.79 -3.86
C ARG A 183 -26.74 -11.98 -2.93
N SER A 184 -25.95 -12.96 -3.35
CA SER A 184 -25.53 -14.10 -2.53
C SER A 184 -24.76 -13.64 -1.30
N LEU A 185 -23.84 -12.69 -1.46
CA LEU A 185 -23.05 -12.15 -0.35
C LEU A 185 -23.88 -11.28 0.61
N VAL A 186 -24.73 -10.39 0.08
CA VAL A 186 -25.46 -9.40 0.89
C VAL A 186 -26.76 -9.96 1.48
N SER A 187 -27.45 -10.84 0.75
CA SER A 187 -28.77 -11.37 1.11
C SER A 187 -28.75 -12.83 1.56
N ALA A 188 -27.59 -13.36 1.98
CA ALA A 188 -27.46 -14.73 2.46
C ALA A 188 -28.51 -15.03 3.54
N ARG A 189 -29.45 -15.93 3.23
CA ARG A 189 -30.52 -16.31 4.15
C ARG A 189 -29.89 -16.98 5.38
N PRO A 190 -30.36 -16.68 6.61
CA PRO A 190 -29.91 -17.40 7.78
C PRO A 190 -30.21 -18.90 7.60
N ALA A 191 -29.19 -19.75 7.71
CA ALA A 191 -29.42 -21.18 7.69
C ALA A 191 -30.28 -21.55 8.91
N PRO A 192 -31.20 -22.53 8.82
CA PRO A 192 -32.06 -22.93 9.94
C PRO A 192 -31.29 -23.34 11.22
N PHE A 193 -29.99 -23.61 11.07
CA PHE A 193 -29.10 -24.05 12.14
C PHE A 193 -27.92 -23.10 12.39
N ASP A 194 -27.89 -21.90 11.77
CA ASP A 194 -26.86 -20.89 12.05
C ASP A 194 -26.97 -20.43 13.51
N GLY A 195 -25.99 -20.81 14.33
CA GLY A 195 -25.97 -20.51 15.77
C GLY A 195 -26.39 -21.67 16.67
N ALA A 196 -26.84 -22.80 16.12
CA ALA A 196 -26.93 -24.02 16.89
C ALA A 196 -25.51 -24.46 17.26
N ARG A 197 -25.14 -24.34 18.54
CA ARG A 197 -23.91 -24.96 19.04
C ARG A 197 -24.03 -26.45 18.73
N LEU A 198 -23.11 -26.97 17.90
CA LEU A 198 -22.95 -28.39 17.69
C LEU A 198 -22.77 -29.01 19.08
N SER A 199 -23.83 -29.62 19.60
CA SER A 199 -23.76 -30.33 20.86
C SER A 199 -22.81 -31.49 20.62
N ALA A 200 -21.73 -31.57 21.39
CA ALA A 200 -20.85 -32.73 21.38
C ALA A 200 -21.56 -34.00 21.89
N ALA A 201 -22.78 -33.87 22.42
CA ALA A 201 -23.64 -35.02 22.66
C ALA A 201 -23.93 -35.68 21.31
N ALA A 202 -23.34 -36.86 21.11
CA ALA A 202 -23.63 -37.72 19.97
C ALA A 202 -25.14 -37.73 19.75
N VAL A 203 -25.56 -37.39 18.54
CA VAL A 203 -26.96 -37.58 18.13
C VAL A 203 -27.16 -39.09 18.18
N VAL A 204 -27.69 -39.55 19.31
CA VAL A 204 -28.27 -40.87 19.43
C VAL A 204 -29.44 -40.80 18.48
N VAL A 205 -29.22 -41.23 17.23
CA VAL A 205 -30.29 -41.57 16.31
C VAL A 205 -30.99 -42.72 16.99
N GLY A 206 -31.95 -42.37 17.85
CA GLY A 206 -32.84 -43.31 18.47
C GLY A 206 -33.55 -43.99 17.31
N ARG A 207 -33.03 -45.14 16.89
CA ARG A 207 -33.77 -46.14 16.13
C ARG A 207 -34.98 -46.41 17.01
N ARG A 208 -36.09 -45.71 16.75
CA ARG A 208 -37.38 -46.12 17.30
C ARG A 208 -37.59 -47.54 16.79
N PRO A 209 -37.61 -48.56 17.65
CA PRO A 209 -38.09 -49.85 17.23
C PRO A 209 -39.49 -49.62 16.66
N ARG A 210 -39.70 -50.12 15.44
CA ARG A 210 -40.96 -50.02 14.71
C ARG A 210 -41.96 -50.93 15.43
N ALA A 211 -42.46 -50.48 16.57
CA ALA A 211 -43.47 -51.19 17.35
C ALA A 211 -44.77 -51.15 16.54
N ALA A 212 -45.25 -52.33 16.20
CA ALA A 212 -46.52 -52.56 15.54
C ALA A 212 -47.63 -51.83 16.30
N ARG A 213 -48.34 -50.97 15.58
CA ARG A 213 -49.41 -50.13 16.10
C ARG A 213 -50.68 -50.99 16.12
N HIS A 214 -51.02 -51.57 17.27
CA HIS A 214 -52.38 -52.03 17.54
C HIS A 214 -53.18 -50.95 18.28
N HIS A 215 -54.43 -50.85 17.86
CA HIS A 215 -55.52 -49.99 18.31
C HIS A 215 -55.74 -49.91 19.83
N ARG A 216 -56.13 -48.71 20.28
CA ARG A 216 -57.10 -48.30 21.34
C ARG A 216 -56.55 -46.99 21.94
N GLY A 217 -57.29 -45.89 22.07
CA GLY A 217 -58.69 -45.72 22.43
C GLY A 217 -58.72 -44.93 23.75
N ALA A 218 -59.57 -43.89 23.82
CA ALA A 218 -60.00 -43.15 25.01
C ALA A 218 -59.12 -42.01 25.60
N GLN A 219 -59.57 -40.78 25.31
CA GLN A 219 -60.07 -39.74 26.24
C GLN A 219 -59.44 -39.56 27.64
N GLY A 220 -59.17 -38.29 27.98
CA GLY A 220 -59.22 -37.78 29.36
C GLY A 220 -58.34 -36.54 29.64
N PRO A 221 -58.90 -35.39 30.07
CA PRO A 221 -58.13 -34.19 30.41
C PRO A 221 -57.68 -34.23 31.87
N ARG A 222 -56.43 -33.83 32.17
CA ARG A 222 -55.99 -33.57 33.55
C ARG A 222 -55.24 -32.25 33.67
N ALA A 223 -55.76 -31.45 34.58
CA ALA A 223 -55.30 -30.14 34.99
C ALA A 223 -54.22 -30.21 36.09
N GLY A 224 -53.34 -29.21 36.10
CA GLY A 224 -52.55 -28.71 37.25
C GLY A 224 -51.21 -29.41 37.55
N PRO A 225 -50.28 -28.78 38.30
CA PRO A 225 -50.36 -27.50 38.99
C PRO A 225 -49.28 -26.46 38.59
N ARG A 226 -49.62 -25.18 38.80
CA ARG A 226 -48.71 -24.03 38.82
C ARG A 226 -47.78 -24.14 40.03
N GLY A 227 -46.47 -24.15 39.79
CA GLY A 227 -45.44 -24.21 40.84
C GLY A 227 -44.44 -23.07 40.71
N HIS A 228 -44.41 -22.23 41.74
CA HIS A 228 -43.56 -21.05 41.92
C HIS A 228 -42.06 -21.31 41.69
N ARG A 229 -41.44 -20.57 40.74
CA ARG A 229 -39.98 -20.35 40.68
C ARG A 229 -39.67 -18.91 40.26
N ARG A 230 -39.96 -17.95 41.15
CA ARG A 230 -39.48 -16.57 41.06
C ARG A 230 -38.99 -16.13 42.44
N ALA A 231 -37.74 -16.47 42.80
CA ALA A 231 -37.09 -15.86 43.96
C ALA A 231 -35.54 -15.83 43.87
N ASP A 232 -34.86 -16.75 43.17
CA ASP A 232 -33.39 -16.85 43.29
C ASP A 232 -32.52 -16.03 42.32
N ARG A 233 -33.10 -15.22 41.42
CA ARG A 233 -32.31 -14.49 40.41
C ARG A 233 -31.73 -13.14 40.84
N ARG A 234 -31.96 -12.67 42.07
CA ARG A 234 -31.48 -11.34 42.51
C ARG A 234 -30.14 -11.34 43.27
N ALA A 235 -29.62 -12.48 43.68
CA ALA A 235 -28.34 -12.54 44.42
C ALA A 235 -27.09 -12.77 43.53
N ASP A 236 -27.25 -13.24 42.28
CA ASP A 236 -26.12 -13.61 41.42
C ASP A 236 -25.61 -12.47 40.51
N GLY A 237 -26.38 -11.40 40.36
CA GLY A 237 -26.00 -10.23 39.56
C GLY A 237 -24.88 -9.38 40.19
N SER A 238 -24.82 -9.31 41.52
CA SER A 238 -23.86 -8.47 42.24
C SER A 238 -22.45 -9.07 42.29
N ARG A 239 -22.33 -10.40 42.22
CA ARG A 239 -21.02 -11.08 42.13
C ARG A 239 -20.41 -10.96 40.72
N ARG A 240 -21.20 -11.07 39.65
CA ARG A 240 -20.70 -10.91 38.27
C ARG A 240 -20.17 -9.49 38.00
N ALA A 241 -20.88 -8.46 38.46
CA ALA A 241 -20.45 -7.07 38.28
C ALA A 241 -19.09 -6.75 38.95
N ARG A 242 -18.76 -7.40 40.09
CA ARG A 242 -17.46 -7.19 40.76
C ARG A 242 -16.31 -7.92 40.08
N VAL A 243 -16.57 -9.04 39.40
CA VAL A 243 -15.54 -9.77 38.65
C VAL A 243 -15.17 -9.02 37.36
N ASP A 244 -16.16 -8.50 36.64
CA ASP A 244 -15.95 -7.75 35.40
C ASP A 244 -15.13 -6.47 35.62
N HIS A 245 -15.37 -5.77 36.74
CA HIS A 245 -14.63 -4.54 37.02
C HIS A 245 -13.15 -4.78 37.36
N ARG A 246 -12.81 -5.89 38.03
CA ARG A 246 -11.41 -6.31 38.27
C ARG A 246 -10.72 -6.76 36.99
N GLN A 247 -11.43 -7.46 36.09
CA GLN A 247 -10.88 -7.89 34.81
C GLN A 247 -10.62 -6.70 33.87
N ALA A 248 -11.51 -5.69 33.87
CA ALA A 248 -11.31 -4.46 33.12
C ALA A 248 -10.07 -3.69 33.61
N ARG A 249 -9.84 -3.59 34.93
CA ARG A 249 -8.63 -2.92 35.46
C ARG A 249 -7.33 -3.65 35.11
N ARG A 250 -7.32 -4.99 35.07
CA ARG A 250 -6.14 -5.76 34.63
C ARG A 250 -5.83 -5.53 33.15
N ARG A 251 -6.84 -5.55 32.28
CA ARG A 251 -6.66 -5.28 30.84
C ARG A 251 -6.14 -3.86 30.56
N SER A 252 -6.55 -2.88 31.36
CA SER A 252 -6.05 -1.50 31.25
C SER A 252 -4.60 -1.35 31.70
N ALA A 253 -4.17 -2.14 32.70
CA ALA A 253 -2.78 -2.13 33.16
C ALA A 253 -1.84 -2.79 32.14
N ASP A 254 -2.25 -3.94 31.56
CA ASP A 254 -1.47 -4.62 30.52
C ASP A 254 -1.31 -3.76 29.26
N ARG A 255 -2.35 -3.03 28.84
CA ARG A 255 -2.23 -2.09 27.70
C ARG A 255 -1.21 -0.99 27.94
N ARG A 256 -1.15 -0.41 29.15
CA ARG A 256 -0.15 0.62 29.49
C ARG A 256 1.27 0.06 29.58
N ALA A 257 1.42 -1.19 29.99
CA ALA A 257 2.72 -1.88 29.97
C ALA A 257 3.19 -2.16 28.53
N HIS A 258 2.27 -2.57 27.66
CA HIS A 258 2.59 -2.86 26.26
C HIS A 258 2.95 -1.59 25.46
N ASP A 259 2.22 -0.49 25.65
CA ASP A 259 2.57 0.80 25.01
C ASP A 259 3.94 1.34 25.46
N ARG A 260 4.34 1.11 26.72
CA ARG A 260 5.70 1.46 27.18
C ARG A 260 6.78 0.59 26.56
N SER A 261 6.50 -0.69 26.27
CA SER A 261 7.48 -1.55 25.59
C SER A 261 7.69 -1.20 24.12
N LEU A 262 6.67 -0.64 23.44
CA LEU A 262 6.78 -0.24 22.03
C LEU A 262 7.50 1.10 21.82
N GLY A 263 7.56 1.95 22.86
CA GLY A 263 8.32 3.21 22.82
C GLY A 263 9.83 3.06 22.96
N ALA A 264 10.33 1.86 23.27
CA ALA A 264 11.74 1.60 23.59
C ALA A 264 12.41 0.57 22.66
N LEU A 265 11.84 0.29 21.48
CA LEU A 265 12.53 -0.53 20.48
C LEU A 265 13.55 0.32 19.72
N PRO A 266 14.84 -0.04 19.74
CA PRO A 266 15.88 0.71 19.05
C PRO A 266 15.61 0.66 17.55
N LEU A 267 15.52 1.84 16.94
CA LEU A 267 15.28 2.09 15.51
C LEU A 267 16.39 1.55 14.57
N ARG A 268 17.25 0.62 15.04
CA ARG A 268 18.44 0.13 14.34
C ARG A 268 18.16 -1.04 13.39
N ASP A 269 17.10 -1.82 13.58
CA ASP A 269 16.91 -3.06 12.80
C ASP A 269 16.16 -2.88 11.46
N HIS A 270 15.43 -1.78 11.28
CA HIS A 270 14.74 -1.52 9.99
C HIS A 270 15.69 -1.14 8.84
N LEU A 271 16.94 -0.76 9.13
CA LEU A 271 17.93 -0.46 8.10
C LEU A 271 18.66 -1.71 7.57
N ALA A 272 18.59 -2.84 8.28
CA ALA A 272 19.22 -4.08 7.85
C ALA A 272 18.38 -4.80 6.78
N VAL A 273 17.06 -4.80 6.92
CA VAL A 273 16.12 -5.44 5.97
C VAL A 273 16.12 -4.71 4.61
N GLY A 274 16.28 -3.38 4.61
CA GLY A 274 16.38 -2.60 3.36
C GLY A 274 17.62 -2.92 2.53
N ARG A 275 18.77 -3.21 3.15
CA ARG A 275 20.00 -3.55 2.42
C ARG A 275 20.00 -4.98 1.84
N ALA A 276 19.24 -5.89 2.43
CA ALA A 276 19.12 -7.25 1.91
C ALA A 276 18.32 -7.31 0.60
N LEU A 277 17.28 -6.48 0.46
CA LEU A 277 16.45 -6.42 -0.74
C LEU A 277 17.13 -5.71 -1.92
N ASP A 278 18.03 -4.75 -1.67
CA ASP A 278 18.79 -4.07 -2.73
C ASP A 278 19.87 -5.00 -3.34
N ARG A 279 20.52 -5.85 -2.52
CA ARG A 279 21.50 -6.84 -3.03
C ARG A 279 20.88 -7.88 -3.94
N ASP A 280 19.64 -8.30 -3.70
CA ASP A 280 18.96 -9.29 -4.55
C ASP A 280 18.55 -8.70 -5.91
N ARG A 281 18.40 -7.36 -5.98
CA ARG A 281 18.07 -6.65 -7.21
C ARG A 281 19.28 -6.49 -8.13
N ASP A 282 20.43 -6.12 -7.57
CA ASP A 282 21.70 -6.05 -8.30
C ASP A 282 22.16 -7.43 -8.82
N ALA A 283 21.85 -8.51 -8.10
CA ALA A 283 22.17 -9.87 -8.54
C ALA A 283 21.35 -10.30 -9.77
N ARG A 284 20.07 -9.90 -9.85
CA ARG A 284 19.21 -10.23 -11.00
C ARG A 284 19.57 -9.46 -12.26
N ASP A 285 20.04 -8.22 -12.15
CA ASP A 285 20.44 -7.44 -13.32
C ASP A 285 21.79 -7.91 -13.89
N ARG A 286 22.70 -8.43 -13.06
CA ARG A 286 23.93 -9.09 -13.54
C ARG A 286 23.67 -10.43 -14.22
N GLY A 287 22.64 -11.16 -13.81
CA GLY A 287 22.25 -12.42 -14.45
C GLY A 287 21.62 -12.28 -15.84
N ARG A 288 21.22 -11.05 -16.24
CA ARG A 288 20.69 -10.76 -17.59
C ARG A 288 21.74 -10.31 -18.60
N ALA A 289 22.92 -9.90 -18.14
CA ALA A 289 24.08 -9.69 -19.00
C ALA A 289 24.81 -11.04 -19.18
N GLY A 290 24.25 -11.90 -20.03
CA GLY A 290 24.85 -13.20 -20.33
C GLY A 290 26.27 -13.06 -20.90
N PRO A 291 27.22 -13.93 -20.51
CA PRO A 291 28.52 -14.00 -21.15
C PRO A 291 28.41 -14.79 -22.46
N GLY A 292 28.93 -14.24 -23.56
CA GLY A 292 29.28 -15.03 -24.73
C GLY A 292 28.46 -14.76 -26.00
N ALA A 293 28.89 -13.76 -26.76
CA ALA A 293 28.84 -13.78 -28.22
C ALA A 293 30.11 -13.09 -28.76
N GLY A 294 31.27 -13.58 -28.31
CA GLY A 294 32.55 -13.34 -28.95
C GLY A 294 32.94 -14.62 -29.67
N GLY A 295 32.90 -14.63 -31.00
CA GLY A 295 33.21 -15.81 -31.79
C GLY A 295 33.16 -15.56 -33.29
N ALA A 296 34.30 -15.11 -33.82
CA ALA A 296 34.84 -15.41 -35.15
C ALA A 296 34.00 -15.08 -36.41
N ALA A 297 34.42 -14.03 -37.12
CA ALA A 297 34.43 -14.03 -38.58
C ALA A 297 35.52 -13.07 -39.08
N ASP A 298 36.75 -13.58 -39.09
CA ASP A 298 37.79 -13.14 -40.03
C ASP A 298 37.31 -13.49 -41.45
N GLY A 299 37.45 -12.57 -42.41
CA GLY A 299 37.05 -12.86 -43.79
C GLY A 299 37.00 -11.66 -44.72
N ALA A 300 38.18 -11.12 -45.02
CA ALA A 300 38.61 -10.54 -46.30
C ALA A 300 37.55 -10.12 -47.34
N GLY A 301 37.64 -8.86 -47.78
CA GLY A 301 37.66 -8.59 -49.22
C GLY A 301 36.83 -7.41 -49.73
N ARG A 302 37.57 -6.45 -50.32
CA ARG A 302 37.15 -5.58 -51.45
C ARG A 302 36.11 -4.50 -51.09
N SER A 303 36.07 -3.34 -51.70
CA SER A 303 36.90 -2.63 -52.67
C SER A 303 36.37 -1.20 -52.64
N ALA A 304 37.27 -0.24 -52.81
CA ALA A 304 37.08 1.00 -53.55
C ALA A 304 35.64 1.48 -53.81
N ARG A 305 35.30 2.65 -53.26
CA ARG A 305 34.71 3.71 -54.10
C ARG A 305 34.99 5.10 -53.54
N CYS A 306 35.91 5.73 -54.27
CA CYS A 306 36.19 7.14 -54.37
C CYS A 306 34.94 8.02 -54.62
N HIS A 307 35.08 9.29 -54.19
CA HIS A 307 34.58 10.52 -54.80
C HIS A 307 33.06 10.70 -55.03
N HIS A 308 32.47 11.64 -54.26
CA HIS A 308 31.82 12.87 -54.78
C HIS A 308 31.49 13.81 -53.61
N ALA A 309 32.16 14.97 -53.54
CA ALA A 309 31.61 16.31 -53.89
C ALA A 309 30.59 16.83 -52.84
N ALA A 310 30.94 17.78 -51.97
CA ALA A 310 31.09 19.22 -52.26
C ALA A 310 29.82 19.87 -52.85
N ALA A 311 29.01 20.48 -51.99
CA ALA A 311 28.09 21.63 -52.20
C ALA A 311 27.16 21.67 -50.97
N GLY A 312 27.07 22.69 -50.13
CA GLY A 312 27.07 24.11 -50.42
C GLY A 312 25.66 24.65 -50.13
N ARG A 313 25.50 25.43 -49.05
CA ARG A 313 24.76 26.71 -49.03
C ARG A 313 24.50 27.21 -47.61
N ALA A 314 25.30 28.22 -47.27
CA ALA A 314 24.90 29.31 -46.41
C ALA A 314 23.53 29.90 -46.86
N ARG A 315 22.69 30.23 -45.89
CA ARG A 315 21.77 31.37 -45.98
C ARG A 315 21.80 32.11 -44.65
N LEU A 316 22.67 33.12 -44.60
CA LEU A 316 22.36 34.37 -43.94
C LEU A 316 21.00 34.85 -44.49
N ARG A 317 20.07 35.17 -43.59
CA ARG A 317 18.96 36.05 -43.92
C ARG A 317 18.95 37.18 -42.91
N ASP A 318 19.64 38.21 -43.35
CA ASP A 318 19.55 39.59 -42.91
C ASP A 318 18.13 40.11 -43.24
N ARG A 319 17.49 40.71 -42.24
CA ARG A 319 16.35 41.63 -42.30
C ARG A 319 16.54 42.47 -41.03
N GLY A 320 16.97 43.73 -41.14
CA GLY A 320 16.22 44.79 -41.82
C GLY A 320 15.44 45.51 -40.74
#